data_AF-A0A290MVC4-F1
#
_entry.id   AF-A0A290MVC4-F1
#
_cell.length_a   1.000
_cell.length_b   1.000
_cell.length_c   1.000
_cell.angle_alpha   90.00
_cell.angle_beta   90.00
_cell.angle_gamma   90.00
#
_symmetry.space_group_name_H-M   'P 1'
#
loop_
_entity.id
_entity.type
_entity.pdbx_description
1 polymer ?
#
loop_
_entity_poly.entity_id
_entity_poly.type
_entity_poly.pdbx_seq_one_letter_code
_entity_poly.pdbx_strand_id
1 'polypeptide(L)'
;MNFNRVASVSALTAVAAIGLAGCQSTQKALGMSKVVPDEFRVVSKAPLAVPPDYALRPPAPGEPRPQELQPESAARAALLGQNAASGRSEGERLLVARAGTDKADPLIRFVVDDENGDLAHKDESFASKVMFWKKGEAKTNVATAAETGANAPLEIDAAAEEARLKKLVGSGGVVISREKKTGIKLPGL
;
A
#
# COMPACT_ATOMS: atom_id res chain seq x y z
N MET A 1 38.20 -58.04 14.44
CA MET A 1 38.36 -56.60 14.14
C MET A 1 38.21 -55.85 15.47
N ASN A 2 39.28 -55.26 15.99
CA ASN A 2 39.33 -54.84 17.40
C ASN A 2 38.41 -53.65 17.67
N PHE A 3 37.43 -53.85 18.56
CA PHE A 3 36.37 -52.90 18.93
C PHE A 3 36.91 -51.50 19.26
N ASN A 4 38.08 -51.43 19.91
CA ASN A 4 38.74 -50.18 20.27
C ASN A 4 39.16 -49.34 19.06
N ARG A 5 39.49 -49.97 17.92
CA ARG A 5 39.85 -49.26 16.67
C ARG A 5 38.62 -48.69 15.97
N VAL A 6 37.48 -49.36 16.08
CA VAL A 6 36.20 -48.88 15.53
C VAL A 6 35.68 -47.70 16.36
N ALA A 7 35.78 -47.79 17.68
CA ALA A 7 35.40 -46.70 18.59
C ALA A 7 36.26 -45.43 18.44
N SER A 8 37.58 -45.58 18.21
CA SER A 8 38.46 -44.42 18.00
C SER A 8 38.17 -43.72 16.66
N VAL A 9 37.85 -44.49 15.61
CA VAL A 9 37.54 -43.93 14.28
C VAL A 9 36.18 -43.23 14.29
N SER A 10 35.16 -43.78 14.97
CA SER A 10 33.86 -43.12 15.09
C SER A 10 33.90 -41.85 15.92
N ALA A 11 34.72 -41.80 16.98
CA ALA A 11 34.92 -40.59 17.76
C ALA A 11 35.60 -39.48 16.93
N LEU A 12 36.60 -39.85 16.12
CA LEU A 12 37.32 -38.89 15.28
C LEU A 12 36.43 -38.30 14.18
N THR A 13 35.58 -39.12 13.56
CA THR A 13 34.63 -38.65 12.53
C THR A 13 33.53 -37.78 13.13
N ALA A 14 33.04 -38.09 14.34
CA ALA A 14 32.07 -37.25 15.04
C ALA A 14 32.64 -35.85 15.36
N VAL A 15 33.89 -35.78 15.83
CA VAL A 15 34.56 -34.50 16.12
C VAL A 15 34.80 -33.69 14.84
N ALA A 16 35.21 -34.34 13.75
CA ALA A 16 35.39 -33.68 12.46
C ALA A 16 34.07 -33.09 11.92
N ALA A 17 32.95 -33.82 12.05
CA ALA A 17 31.63 -33.36 11.61
C ALA A 17 31.15 -32.12 12.37
N ILE A 18 31.44 -32.01 13.67
CA ILE A 18 31.09 -30.83 14.48
C ILE A 18 31.94 -29.61 14.07
N GLY A 19 33.21 -29.80 13.70
CA GLY A 19 34.10 -28.72 13.25
C GLY A 19 33.65 -28.05 11.95
N LEU A 20 33.07 -28.80 11.01
CA LEU A 20 32.57 -28.26 9.74
C LEU A 20 31.35 -27.33 9.89
N ALA A 21 30.53 -27.53 10.92
CA ALA A 21 29.37 -26.65 11.20
C ALA A 21 29.79 -25.23 11.63
N GLY A 22 30.99 -25.07 12.21
CA GLY A 22 31.53 -23.78 12.64
C GLY A 22 31.94 -22.86 11.47
N CYS A 23 32.35 -23.43 10.33
CA CYS A 23 32.84 -22.66 9.18
C CYS A 23 31.75 -21.81 8.51
N GLN A 24 30.48 -22.22 8.59
CA GLN A 24 29.37 -21.47 7.98
C GLN A 24 29.03 -20.19 8.78
N SER A 25 29.18 -20.23 10.10
CA SER A 25 28.95 -19.08 10.99
C SER A 25 30.06 -18.03 10.83
N THR A 26 31.32 -18.47 10.77
CA THR A 26 32.46 -17.57 10.56
C THR A 26 32.44 -16.93 9.17
N GLN A 27 32.01 -17.65 8.12
CA GLN A 27 31.82 -17.05 6.78
C GLN A 27 30.80 -15.89 6.79
N LYS A 28 29.74 -16.00 7.60
CA LYS A 28 28.73 -14.95 7.77
C LYS A 28 29.25 -13.78 8.61
N ALA A 29 30.00 -14.05 9.66
CA ALA A 29 30.63 -13.03 10.52
C ALA A 29 31.76 -12.26 9.81
N LEU A 30 32.50 -12.92 8.92
CA LEU A 30 33.55 -12.32 8.09
C LEU A 30 33.00 -11.58 6.85
N GLY A 31 31.68 -11.49 6.69
CA GLY A 31 31.06 -10.74 5.59
C GLY A 31 31.21 -11.39 4.20
N MET A 32 31.68 -12.64 4.12
CA MET A 32 31.79 -13.39 2.86
C MET A 32 30.43 -13.85 2.32
N SER A 33 29.36 -13.74 3.11
CA SER A 33 27.99 -13.98 2.65
C SER A 33 27.38 -12.72 2.05
N LYS A 34 26.76 -12.83 0.88
CA LYS A 34 26.02 -11.73 0.25
C LYS A 34 24.83 -11.31 1.12
N VAL A 35 24.95 -10.17 1.79
CA VAL A 35 23.82 -9.48 2.43
C VAL A 35 23.25 -8.52 1.38
N VAL A 36 22.09 -8.88 0.82
CA VAL A 36 21.37 -7.97 -0.08
C VAL A 36 20.67 -6.94 0.80
N PRO A 37 20.88 -5.63 0.59
CA PRO A 37 20.14 -4.60 1.32
C PRO A 37 18.64 -4.77 1.11
N ASP A 38 17.88 -4.66 2.20
CA ASP A 38 16.42 -4.70 2.18
C ASP A 38 15.87 -3.58 1.30
N GLU A 39 15.13 -3.96 0.27
CA GLU A 39 14.59 -3.07 -0.76
C GLU A 39 13.63 -1.99 -0.23
N PHE A 40 13.12 -2.16 1.00
CA PHE A 40 12.29 -1.15 1.67
C PHE A 40 13.09 -0.21 2.57
N ARG A 41 14.37 -0.49 2.82
CA ARG A 41 15.26 0.35 3.64
C ARG A 41 16.28 1.12 2.82
N VAL A 42 16.32 0.94 1.50
CA VAL A 42 17.19 1.69 0.61
C VAL A 42 16.50 3.00 0.21
N VAL A 43 16.94 4.11 0.82
CA VAL A 43 16.56 5.46 0.40
C VAL A 43 17.33 5.80 -0.88
N SER A 44 16.63 6.05 -1.97
CA SER A 44 17.25 6.56 -3.20
C SER A 44 17.71 7.99 -2.97
N LYS A 45 19.03 8.22 -3.05
CA LYS A 45 19.57 9.57 -3.08
C LYS A 45 19.41 10.13 -4.49
N ALA A 46 19.00 11.39 -4.58
CA ALA A 46 18.97 12.09 -5.86
C ALA A 46 20.36 12.03 -6.52
N PRO A 47 20.45 11.83 -7.84
CA PRO A 47 21.74 11.78 -8.54
C PRO A 47 22.49 13.10 -8.33
N LEU A 48 23.77 12.98 -8.00
CA LEU A 48 24.66 14.14 -7.86
C LEU A 48 24.98 14.67 -9.28
N ALA A 49 24.15 15.60 -9.76
CA ALA A 49 24.44 16.37 -10.97
C ALA A 49 25.40 17.50 -10.59
N VAL A 50 26.57 17.53 -11.22
CA VAL A 50 27.52 18.64 -11.09
C VAL A 50 26.93 19.82 -11.86
N PRO A 51 26.57 20.94 -11.20
CA PRO A 51 26.06 22.11 -11.88
C PRO A 51 27.15 22.70 -12.80
N PRO A 52 26.78 23.28 -13.95
CA PRO A 52 27.74 23.89 -14.88
C PRO A 52 28.50 25.08 -14.29
N ASP A 53 28.01 25.67 -13.18
CA ASP A 53 28.66 26.75 -12.47
C ASP A 53 29.14 26.31 -11.07
N TYR A 54 30.46 26.28 -10.90
CA TYR A 54 31.15 26.04 -9.61
C TYR A 54 31.14 27.27 -8.68
N ALA A 55 30.40 28.33 -9.04
CA ALA A 55 30.37 29.62 -8.34
C ALA A 55 29.33 29.68 -7.21
N LEU A 56 28.91 28.53 -6.66
CA LEU A 56 28.05 28.52 -5.48
C LEU A 56 28.88 28.79 -4.25
N ARG A 57 28.55 29.88 -3.54
CA ARG A 57 29.08 30.17 -2.21
C ARG A 57 28.77 28.96 -1.31
N PRO A 58 29.76 28.36 -0.65
CA PRO A 58 29.51 27.26 0.28
C PRO A 58 28.41 27.67 1.27
N PRO A 59 27.38 26.83 1.49
CA PRO A 59 26.36 27.15 2.47
C PRO A 59 27.04 27.39 3.82
N ALA A 60 26.59 28.43 4.54
CA ALA A 60 27.14 28.73 5.84
C ALA A 60 26.94 27.53 6.78
N PRO A 61 27.91 27.20 7.65
CA PRO A 61 27.75 26.13 8.63
C PRO A 61 26.46 26.35 9.45
N GLY A 62 25.48 25.46 9.31
CA GLY A 62 24.21 25.51 10.06
C GLY A 62 22.95 25.83 9.24
N GLU A 63 23.05 26.17 7.95
CA GLU A 63 21.88 26.35 7.08
C GLU A 63 21.24 24.98 6.74
N PRO A 64 19.91 24.83 6.78
CA PRO A 64 19.25 23.59 6.41
C PRO A 64 19.59 23.20 4.96
N ARG A 65 20.21 22.02 4.79
CA ARG A 65 20.59 21.50 3.47
C ARG A 65 19.32 21.19 2.66
N PRO A 66 19.13 21.79 1.47
CA PRO A 66 17.96 21.48 0.62
C PRO A 66 17.85 20.01 0.18
N GLN A 67 18.94 19.23 0.30
CA GLN A 67 18.94 17.80 -0.05
C GLN A 67 18.44 16.88 1.09
N GLU A 68 18.09 17.41 2.27
CA GLU A 68 17.50 16.63 3.37
C GLU A 68 15.97 16.77 3.45
N LEU A 69 15.26 16.68 2.31
CA LEU A 69 13.84 16.36 2.42
C LEU A 69 13.71 14.95 2.99
N GLN A 70 13.22 14.88 4.22
CA GLN A 70 12.81 13.63 4.85
C GLN A 70 11.91 12.87 3.86
N PRO A 71 12.13 11.57 3.62
CA PRO A 71 11.39 10.81 2.61
C PRO A 71 9.88 10.86 2.84
N GLU A 72 9.44 10.99 4.10
CA GLU A 72 8.03 11.19 4.47
C GLU A 72 7.48 12.53 3.96
N SER A 73 8.29 13.59 4.00
CA SER A 73 7.91 14.92 3.48
C SER A 73 7.83 14.92 1.95
N ALA A 74 8.74 14.21 1.28
CA ALA A 74 8.72 14.05 -0.18
C ALA A 74 7.54 13.19 -0.64
N ALA A 75 7.26 12.07 0.06
CA ALA A 75 6.09 11.23 -0.21
C ALA A 75 4.78 12.00 0.04
N ARG A 76 4.70 12.78 1.13
CA ARG A 76 3.54 13.64 1.40
C ARG A 76 3.34 14.68 0.30
N ALA A 77 4.41 15.32 -0.17
CA ALA A 77 4.33 16.29 -1.27
C ALA A 77 3.95 15.62 -2.60
N ALA A 78 4.38 14.39 -2.86
CA ALA A 78 4.01 13.64 -4.06
C ALA A 78 2.54 13.17 -4.03
N LEU A 79 2.06 12.71 -2.87
CA LEU A 79 0.71 12.16 -2.71
C LEU A 79 -0.36 13.26 -2.56
N LEU A 80 -0.07 14.30 -1.76
CA LEU A 80 -1.03 15.39 -1.48
C LEU A 80 -0.79 16.62 -2.37
N GLY A 81 0.28 16.63 -3.17
CA GLY A 81 0.74 17.81 -3.90
C GLY A 81 1.46 18.81 -2.98
N GLN A 82 2.15 19.78 -3.59
CA GLN A 82 2.63 20.96 -2.86
C GLN A 82 1.40 21.64 -2.23
N ASN A 83 1.40 21.88 -0.92
CA ASN A 83 0.29 22.51 -0.19
C ASN A 83 -0.34 23.63 -1.02
N ALA A 84 -1.54 23.41 -1.55
CA ALA A 84 -2.27 24.32 -2.44
C ALA A 84 -2.60 25.68 -1.79
N ALA A 85 -2.19 25.89 -0.54
CA ALA A 85 -2.30 27.14 0.18
C ALA A 85 -1.37 28.25 -0.34
N SER A 86 -0.22 27.92 -0.96
CA SER A 86 0.77 28.94 -1.36
C SER A 86 0.37 29.79 -2.58
N GLY A 87 -0.57 29.31 -3.41
CA GLY A 87 -1.00 29.97 -4.65
C GLY A 87 -2.39 30.61 -4.62
N ARG A 88 -3.08 30.64 -3.47
CA ARG A 88 -4.47 31.11 -3.40
C ARG A 88 -4.57 32.62 -3.64
N SER A 89 -5.51 33.02 -4.50
CA SER A 89 -5.87 34.43 -4.72
C SER A 89 -6.44 35.08 -3.46
N GLU A 90 -6.42 36.41 -3.38
CA GLU A 90 -6.99 37.13 -2.23
C GLU A 90 -8.49 36.83 -2.05
N GLY A 91 -9.24 36.74 -3.15
CA GLY A 91 -10.67 36.39 -3.12
C GLY A 91 -10.93 34.99 -2.57
N GLU A 92 -10.07 34.02 -2.88
CA GLU A 92 -10.17 32.67 -2.32
C GLU A 92 -9.84 32.64 -0.82
N ARG A 93 -8.84 33.41 -0.39
CA ARG A 93 -8.53 33.56 1.05
C ARG A 93 -9.70 34.18 1.81
N LEU A 94 -10.34 35.22 1.25
CA LEU A 94 -11.53 35.84 1.86
C LEU A 94 -12.73 34.89 1.90
N LEU A 95 -12.95 34.10 0.85
CA LEU A 95 -14.01 33.10 0.81
C LEU A 95 -13.80 32.02 1.88
N VAL A 96 -12.57 31.51 1.98
CA VAL A 96 -12.16 30.47 2.94
C VAL A 96 -12.21 30.99 4.40
N ALA A 97 -11.83 32.24 4.63
CA ALA A 97 -11.99 32.91 5.92
C ALA A 97 -13.47 33.07 6.29
N ARG A 98 -14.33 33.50 5.35
CA ARG A 98 -15.79 33.57 5.55
C ARG A 98 -16.44 32.20 5.76
N ALA A 99 -15.90 31.16 5.13
CA ALA A 99 -16.32 29.78 5.32
C ALA A 99 -15.95 29.23 6.72
N GLY A 100 -15.23 30.00 7.55
CA GLY A 100 -14.94 29.65 8.94
C GLY A 100 -13.90 28.54 9.08
N THR A 101 -13.04 28.36 8.08
CA THR A 101 -11.97 27.34 8.13
C THR A 101 -11.00 27.54 9.30
N ASP A 102 -10.83 28.77 9.79
CA ASP A 102 -10.04 29.07 11.00
C ASP A 102 -10.64 28.46 12.28
N LYS A 103 -11.91 28.04 12.24
CA LYS A 103 -12.62 27.38 13.36
C LYS A 103 -12.70 25.86 13.22
N ALA A 104 -12.09 25.29 12.17
CA ALA A 104 -12.10 23.85 11.98
C ALA A 104 -11.28 23.17 13.09
N ASP A 105 -11.88 22.21 13.79
CA ASP A 105 -11.19 21.42 14.79
C ASP A 105 -10.13 20.52 14.12
N PRO A 106 -8.84 20.64 14.46
CA PRO A 106 -7.81 19.76 13.90
C PRO A 106 -8.02 18.28 14.24
N LEU A 107 -8.78 17.97 15.30
CA LEU A 107 -9.11 16.61 15.73
C LEU A 107 -10.44 16.09 15.16
N ILE A 108 -11.11 16.82 14.25
CA ILE A 108 -12.43 16.41 13.73
C ILE A 108 -12.44 14.99 13.14
N ARG A 109 -11.31 14.53 12.58
CA ARG A 109 -11.19 13.14 12.08
C ARG A 109 -11.33 12.12 13.21
N PHE A 110 -10.71 12.36 14.36
CA PHE A 110 -10.84 11.47 15.51
C PHE A 110 -12.27 11.46 16.05
N VAL A 111 -12.93 12.61 16.10
CA VAL A 111 -14.34 12.70 16.52
C VAL A 111 -15.23 11.93 15.56
N VAL A 112 -15.05 12.12 14.24
CA VAL A 112 -15.81 11.41 13.21
C VAL A 112 -15.53 9.91 13.25
N ASP A 113 -14.29 9.50 13.49
CA ASP A 113 -13.93 8.08 13.59
C ASP A 113 -14.51 7.43 14.85
N ASP A 114 -14.57 8.16 15.97
CA ASP A 114 -15.21 7.72 17.22
C ASP A 114 -16.73 7.60 17.04
N GLU A 115 -17.37 8.62 16.46
CA GLU A 115 -18.81 8.63 16.15
C GLU A 115 -19.21 7.54 15.14
N ASN A 116 -18.34 7.23 14.17
CA ASN A 116 -18.60 6.21 13.14
C ASN A 116 -17.99 4.84 13.46
N GLY A 117 -17.33 4.66 14.61
CA GLY A 117 -16.70 3.39 15.01
C GLY A 117 -17.69 2.23 15.03
N ASP A 118 -18.94 2.52 15.41
CA ASP A 118 -20.06 1.57 15.44
C ASP A 118 -20.52 1.12 14.04
N LEU A 119 -20.31 1.94 12.99
CA LEU A 119 -20.65 1.55 11.61
C LEU A 119 -19.64 0.57 11.04
N ALA A 120 -18.36 0.69 11.41
CA ALA A 120 -17.31 -0.23 10.96
C ALA A 120 -17.44 -1.64 11.58
N HIS A 121 -18.04 -1.75 12.77
CA HIS A 121 -18.20 -3.00 13.51
C HIS A 121 -19.66 -3.46 13.63
N LYS A 122 -20.55 -2.94 12.77
CA LYS A 122 -21.97 -3.28 12.84
C LYS A 122 -22.18 -4.74 12.45
N ASP A 123 -22.63 -5.55 13.40
CA ASP A 123 -23.10 -6.91 13.14
C ASP A 123 -24.22 -6.89 12.08
N GLU A 124 -24.27 -7.94 11.25
CA GLU A 124 -25.36 -8.13 10.29
C GLU A 124 -26.70 -7.95 11.00
N SER A 125 -27.51 -7.03 10.48
CA SER A 125 -28.82 -6.73 11.04
C SER A 125 -29.66 -8.00 11.10
N PHE A 126 -30.56 -8.08 12.09
CA PHE A 126 -31.48 -9.21 12.19
C PHE A 126 -32.26 -9.43 10.89
N ALA A 127 -32.67 -8.35 10.22
CA ALA A 127 -33.33 -8.42 8.92
C ALA A 127 -32.44 -9.08 7.86
N SER A 128 -31.15 -8.74 7.79
CA SER A 128 -30.17 -9.39 6.90
C SER A 128 -30.05 -10.89 7.20
N LYS A 129 -29.96 -11.26 8.48
CA LYS A 129 -29.88 -12.67 8.91
C LYS A 129 -31.11 -13.48 8.52
N VAL A 130 -32.31 -12.89 8.60
CA VAL A 130 -33.57 -13.55 8.20
C VAL A 130 -33.70 -13.65 6.68
N MET A 131 -33.35 -12.59 5.95
CA MET A 131 -33.43 -12.56 4.48
C MET A 131 -32.41 -13.52 3.85
N PHE A 132 -31.22 -13.65 4.43
CA PHE A 132 -30.13 -14.49 3.91
C PHE A 132 -29.88 -15.75 4.76
N TRP A 133 -30.92 -16.27 5.42
CA TRP A 133 -30.82 -17.45 6.31
C TRP A 133 -30.43 -18.76 5.58
N LYS A 134 -30.54 -18.79 4.24
CA LYS A 134 -30.38 -19.98 3.43
C LYS A 134 -28.98 -20.01 2.83
N LYS A 135 -28.15 -20.91 3.35
CA LYS A 135 -26.77 -21.13 2.90
C LYS A 135 -26.78 -21.62 1.44
N GLY A 136 -26.42 -20.75 0.50
CA GLY A 136 -26.28 -21.09 -0.93
C GLY A 136 -26.97 -20.14 -1.92
N GLU A 137 -27.81 -19.20 -1.46
CA GLU A 137 -28.20 -18.05 -2.28
C GLU A 137 -27.12 -16.97 -2.16
N ALA A 138 -26.49 -16.65 -3.28
CA ALA A 138 -25.40 -15.70 -3.32
C ALA A 138 -25.91 -14.35 -2.80
N LYS A 139 -25.30 -13.88 -1.70
CA LYS A 139 -25.36 -12.46 -1.35
C LYS A 139 -24.89 -11.70 -2.60
N THR A 140 -25.75 -10.94 -3.25
CA THR A 140 -25.31 -9.88 -4.15
C THR A 140 -24.78 -8.73 -3.28
N ASN A 141 -23.74 -9.03 -2.49
CA ASN A 141 -22.92 -7.99 -1.89
C ASN A 141 -22.19 -7.36 -3.07
N VAL A 142 -22.74 -6.29 -3.60
CA VAL A 142 -21.94 -5.27 -4.25
C VAL A 142 -21.05 -4.74 -3.14
N ALA A 143 -19.86 -5.32 -3.00
CA ALA A 143 -18.84 -4.83 -2.09
C ALA A 143 -18.60 -3.38 -2.46
N THR A 144 -19.19 -2.48 -1.69
CA THR A 144 -18.83 -1.06 -1.76
C THR A 144 -17.63 -0.94 -0.84
N ALA A 145 -16.57 -0.28 -1.30
CA ALA A 145 -15.24 -0.23 -0.70
C ALA A 145 -15.15 0.29 0.75
N ALA A 146 -16.29 0.50 1.43
CA ALA A 146 -16.39 0.98 2.80
C ALA A 146 -16.52 -0.13 3.86
N GLU A 147 -16.84 -1.38 3.49
CA GLU A 147 -17.10 -2.46 4.48
C GLU A 147 -15.89 -3.35 4.82
N THR A 148 -14.73 -3.12 4.20
CA THR A 148 -13.51 -3.89 4.50
C THR A 148 -12.39 -2.92 4.86
N GLY A 149 -12.32 -2.57 6.14
CA GLY A 149 -11.17 -1.91 6.76
C GLY A 149 -9.91 -2.81 6.81
N ALA A 150 -9.55 -3.48 5.73
CA ALA A 150 -8.34 -4.27 5.65
C ALA A 150 -7.78 -4.26 4.22
N ASN A 151 -6.57 -3.71 4.07
CA ASN A 151 -5.65 -3.92 2.96
C ASN A 151 -5.23 -5.40 2.88
N ALA A 152 -6.17 -6.32 2.69
CA ALA A 152 -5.89 -7.68 2.26
C ALA A 152 -6.19 -7.76 0.76
N PRO A 153 -5.26 -8.24 -0.08
CA PRO A 153 -5.60 -8.64 -1.44
C PRO A 153 -6.70 -9.69 -1.31
N LEU A 154 -7.94 -9.33 -1.66
CA LEU A 154 -8.94 -10.33 -1.93
C LEU A 154 -8.40 -11.05 -3.17
N GLU A 155 -7.86 -12.26 -2.97
CA GLU A 155 -7.44 -13.10 -4.08
C GLU A 155 -8.68 -13.48 -4.87
N ILE A 156 -8.96 -12.69 -5.90
CA ILE A 156 -10.00 -12.98 -6.87
C ILE A 156 -9.47 -14.17 -7.68
N ASP A 157 -10.00 -15.35 -7.41
CA ASP A 157 -9.77 -16.52 -8.26
C ASP A 157 -10.34 -16.24 -9.65
N ALA A 158 -9.44 -15.96 -10.61
CA ALA A 158 -9.80 -15.60 -11.97
C ALA A 158 -10.65 -16.69 -12.65
N ALA A 159 -10.42 -17.96 -12.34
CA ALA A 159 -11.17 -19.06 -12.93
C ALA A 159 -12.63 -19.11 -12.43
N ALA A 160 -12.85 -18.77 -11.15
CA ALA A 160 -14.18 -18.71 -10.57
C ALA A 160 -15.00 -17.53 -11.14
N GLU A 161 -14.38 -16.37 -11.34
CA GLU A 161 -15.07 -15.20 -11.89
C GLU A 161 -15.36 -15.37 -13.39
N GLU A 162 -14.45 -15.97 -14.16
CA GLU A 162 -14.71 -16.31 -15.56
C GLU A 162 -15.87 -17.30 -15.74
N ALA A 163 -15.97 -18.32 -14.88
CA ALA A 163 -17.08 -19.27 -14.90
C ALA A 163 -18.43 -18.60 -14.57
N ARG A 164 -18.43 -17.67 -13.61
CA ARG A 164 -19.59 -16.86 -13.27
C ARG A 164 -19.99 -15.93 -14.41
N LEU A 165 -19.03 -15.23 -15.02
CA LEU A 165 -19.25 -14.34 -16.17
C LEU A 165 -19.80 -15.11 -17.37
N LYS A 166 -19.25 -16.29 -17.67
CA LYS A 166 -19.72 -17.15 -18.76
C LYS A 166 -21.15 -17.65 -18.55
N LYS A 167 -21.54 -17.92 -17.29
CA LYS A 167 -22.90 -18.30 -16.92
C LYS A 167 -23.89 -17.14 -17.05
N LEU A 168 -23.47 -15.90 -16.76
CA LEU A 168 -24.31 -14.70 -16.87
C LEU A 168 -24.44 -14.17 -18.30
N VAL A 169 -23.36 -14.20 -19.08
CA VAL A 169 -23.28 -13.55 -20.39
C VAL A 169 -23.71 -14.48 -21.54
N GLY A 170 -23.73 -15.79 -21.32
CA GLY A 170 -23.95 -16.76 -22.39
C GLY A 170 -22.80 -16.77 -23.40
N SER A 171 -22.82 -17.69 -24.38
CA SER A 171 -21.73 -17.84 -25.36
C SER A 171 -21.72 -16.80 -26.48
N GLY A 172 -22.51 -15.73 -26.36
CA GLY A 172 -22.62 -14.67 -27.35
C GLY A 172 -21.80 -13.45 -26.94
N GLY A 173 -21.00 -12.91 -27.86
CA GLY A 173 -20.30 -11.64 -27.63
C GLY A 173 -21.31 -10.50 -27.41
N VAL A 174 -21.16 -9.76 -26.31
CA VAL A 174 -21.97 -8.57 -26.04
C VAL A 174 -21.45 -7.42 -26.91
N VAL A 175 -22.07 -7.23 -28.08
CA VAL A 175 -21.78 -6.08 -28.94
C VAL A 175 -22.64 -4.91 -28.46
N ILE A 176 -22.04 -4.00 -27.68
CA ILE A 176 -22.67 -2.72 -27.32
C ILE A 176 -22.58 -1.81 -28.54
N SER A 177 -23.55 -1.89 -29.45
CA SER A 177 -23.71 -0.90 -30.51
C SER A 177 -24.46 0.32 -29.96
N ARG A 178 -23.84 1.50 -30.04
CA ARG A 178 -24.54 2.75 -29.79
C ARG A 178 -25.41 3.03 -31.02
N GLU A 179 -26.68 2.65 -30.98
CA GLU A 179 -27.64 3.09 -32.00
C GLU A 179 -27.60 4.62 -32.05
N LYS A 180 -27.08 5.15 -33.15
CA LYS A 180 -27.00 6.58 -33.40
C LYS A 180 -28.42 7.04 -33.72
N LYS A 181 -29.23 7.31 -32.68
CA LYS A 181 -30.56 7.92 -32.86
C LYS A 181 -30.38 9.26 -33.56
N THR A 182 -30.61 9.29 -34.87
CA THR A 182 -30.71 10.48 -35.70
C THR A 182 -32.07 11.14 -35.42
N GLY A 183 -32.22 11.68 -34.22
CA GLY A 183 -33.41 12.40 -33.80
C GLY A 183 -32.98 13.57 -32.92
N ILE A 184 -33.34 14.78 -33.33
CA ILE A 184 -33.10 16.01 -32.58
C ILE A 184 -33.88 15.89 -31.26
N LYS A 185 -33.17 15.82 -30.12
CA LYS A 185 -33.81 15.90 -28.81
C LYS A 185 -34.20 17.36 -28.57
N LEU A 186 -35.48 17.66 -28.70
CA LEU A 186 -36.03 18.95 -28.27
C LEU A 186 -35.98 19.00 -26.74
N PRO A 187 -35.36 20.02 -26.13
CA PRO A 187 -35.40 20.18 -24.69
C PRO A 187 -36.78 20.66 -24.26
N GLY A 188 -37.47 19.90 -23.40
CA GLY A 188 -38.62 20.40 -22.64
C GLY A 188 -40.02 19.88 -22.96
N LEU A 189 -40.17 18.57 -23.24
CA LEU A 189 -41.39 17.81 -22.91
C LEU A 189 -41.00 16.47 -22.30
#